data_AF-A0A0G1AVK9-F1
#
_entry.id   AF-A0A0G1AVK9-F1
#
_cell.length_a   1.000
_cell.length_b   1.000
_cell.length_c   1.000
_cell.angle_alpha   90.00
_cell.angle_beta   90.00
_cell.angle_gamma   90.00
#
_symmetry.space_group_name_H-M   'P 1'
#
loop_
_entity.id
_entity.type
_entity.pdbx_description
1 polymer ?
#
loop_
_entity_poly.entity_id
_entity_poly.type
_entity_poly.pdbx_seq_one_letter_code
_entity_poly.pdbx_strand_id
1 'polypeptide(L)'
;GFSIQAVYLISFYVKKEFKLFKLLAGVFTVSVIVSLLNPNGLQGFLYPLTVFGNYGYNIAENQNLFLLESLNFRDPNFLFVKLSWALIIISIFTGAFRHTLSVKNLFLCLLGLMLSVIHIRSFPYLVFISLPGVIQNFGSFKAPKWLYIPIGIVSLLIIGESIFYLSGEYYKYSDRDYKVEVNSIEHIKKATDFMLANDLPQPIFNNFDIGSYIIYRGFPGYKVFVDGRPEAYPKEFFKEVYIPIQEDPKAFQSINEKIKFQTIIFSYTDQTPWAGSFLKTITQNPDWSIVFIDDFMIILVKNDIVTQKNLVKITLENLTPESFRFSDHVPYLKLSIFLLNTGYVKPAEAFAKKSLEIFPDSPIGNLILANIYGRSTDFLQISAAQDHYQKSQGNVWW
;
A
#
# COMPACT_ATOMS: atom_id res chain seq x y z
N GLY A 1 13.15 16.71 -11.24
CA GLY A 1 14.46 17.26 -11.67
C GLY A 1 14.29 18.48 -12.57
N PHE A 2 13.98 18.26 -13.86
CA PHE A 2 13.87 19.33 -14.86
C PHE A 2 12.90 20.46 -14.49
N SER A 3 11.74 20.15 -13.90
CA SER A 3 10.78 21.17 -13.47
C SER A 3 11.39 22.14 -12.46
N ILE A 4 12.20 21.66 -11.51
CA ILE A 4 12.87 22.52 -10.52
C ILE A 4 13.91 23.40 -11.21
N GLN A 5 14.75 22.82 -12.09
CA GLN A 5 15.73 23.61 -12.85
C GLN A 5 15.06 24.71 -13.68
N ALA A 6 13.92 24.41 -14.31
CA ALA A 6 13.12 25.39 -15.04
C ALA A 6 12.63 26.54 -14.14
N VAL A 7 12.14 26.24 -12.93
CA VAL A 7 11.75 27.27 -11.96
C VAL A 7 12.91 28.22 -11.62
N TYR A 8 14.10 27.68 -11.39
CA TYR A 8 15.29 28.50 -11.10
C TYR A 8 15.78 29.29 -12.32
N LEU A 9 15.72 28.71 -13.53
CA LEU A 9 16.03 29.43 -14.77
C LEU A 9 15.13 30.64 -14.97
N ILE A 10 13.81 30.45 -14.81
CA ILE A 10 12.83 31.53 -14.89
C ILE A 10 13.14 32.60 -13.83
N SER A 11 13.42 32.17 -12.59
CA SER A 11 13.76 33.10 -11.52
C SER A 11 15.01 33.93 -11.82
N PHE A 12 16.10 33.33 -12.31
CA PHE A 12 17.34 34.06 -12.62
C PHE A 12 17.16 35.00 -13.80
N TYR A 13 16.36 34.61 -14.80
CA TYR A 13 16.01 35.47 -15.91
C TYR A 13 15.24 36.72 -15.45
N VAL A 14 14.19 36.54 -14.63
CA VAL A 14 13.38 37.65 -14.09
C VAL A 14 14.23 38.59 -13.23
N LYS A 15 15.17 38.05 -12.44
CA LYS A 15 16.10 38.85 -11.61
C LYS A 15 17.25 39.49 -12.40
N LYS A 16 17.36 39.22 -13.71
CA LYS A 16 18.47 39.65 -14.57
C LYS A 16 19.85 39.15 -14.11
N GLU A 17 19.89 38.01 -13.43
CA GLU A 17 21.11 37.36 -12.95
C GLU A 17 21.74 36.50 -14.07
N PHE A 18 22.14 37.13 -15.18
CA PHE A 18 22.52 36.43 -16.42
C PHE A 18 23.69 35.46 -16.29
N LYS A 19 24.63 35.71 -15.35
CA LYS A 19 25.75 34.79 -15.09
C LYS A 19 25.25 33.45 -14.55
N LEU A 20 24.35 33.49 -13.55
CA LEU A 20 23.75 32.30 -12.96
C LEU A 20 22.77 31.63 -13.92
N PHE A 21 22.01 32.41 -14.69
CA PHE A 21 21.16 31.89 -15.77
C PHE A 21 21.98 31.08 -16.78
N LYS A 22 23.09 31.63 -17.31
CA LYS A 22 23.95 30.93 -18.28
C LYS A 22 24.53 29.64 -17.71
N LEU A 23 24.99 29.68 -16.44
CA LEU A 23 25.50 28.50 -15.75
C LEU A 23 24.41 27.41 -15.65
N LEU A 24 23.24 27.76 -15.12
CA LEU A 24 22.15 26.81 -14.94
C LEU A 24 21.58 26.31 -16.28
N ALA A 25 21.59 27.15 -17.32
CA ALA A 25 21.16 26.76 -18.66
C ALA A 25 22.14 25.72 -19.25
N GLY A 26 23.45 25.92 -19.06
CA GLY A 26 24.46 24.91 -19.40
C GLY A 26 24.24 23.60 -18.65
N VAL A 27 23.99 23.66 -17.33
CA VAL A 27 23.67 22.47 -16.52
C VAL A 27 22.39 21.78 -17.01
N PHE A 28 21.34 22.54 -17.34
CA PHE A 28 20.09 22.00 -17.88
C PHE A 28 20.31 21.30 -19.21
N THR A 29 21.03 21.92 -20.14
CA THR A 29 21.38 21.32 -21.43
C THR A 29 22.19 20.05 -21.26
N VAL A 30 23.23 20.06 -20.41
CA VAL A 30 24.02 18.86 -20.11
C VAL A 30 23.14 17.77 -19.49
N SER A 31 22.24 18.13 -18.57
CA SER A 31 21.30 17.18 -17.96
C SER A 31 20.40 16.53 -19.03
N VAL A 32 19.86 17.30 -19.97
CA VAL A 32 19.04 16.78 -21.08
C VAL A 32 19.86 15.86 -21.99
N ILE A 33 21.07 16.29 -22.39
CA ILE A 33 21.96 15.48 -23.24
C ILE A 33 22.29 14.16 -22.55
N VAL A 34 22.73 14.20 -21.29
CA VAL A 34 23.07 13.00 -20.52
C VAL A 34 21.85 12.09 -20.34
N SER A 35 20.65 12.64 -20.12
CA SER A 35 19.44 11.82 -20.05
C SER A 35 19.09 11.15 -21.38
N LEU A 36 19.52 11.67 -22.52
CA LEU A 36 19.38 11.02 -23.84
C LEU A 36 20.46 9.95 -24.09
N LEU A 37 21.57 9.95 -23.32
CA LEU A 37 22.65 8.95 -23.39
C LEU A 37 22.28 7.68 -22.59
N ASN A 38 21.09 7.14 -22.83
CA ASN A 38 20.66 5.84 -22.31
C ASN A 38 20.35 4.89 -23.49
N PRO A 39 20.36 3.55 -23.30
CA PRO A 39 20.10 2.60 -24.40
C PRO A 39 18.76 2.80 -25.12
N ASN A 40 17.76 3.40 -24.44
CA ASN A 40 16.44 3.70 -24.98
C ASN A 40 16.33 5.13 -25.55
N GLY A 41 17.42 5.92 -25.53
CA GLY A 41 17.51 7.26 -26.09
C GLY A 41 16.34 8.18 -25.72
N LEU A 42 15.69 8.73 -26.75
CA LEU A 42 14.52 9.60 -26.62
C LEU A 42 13.30 8.88 -26.04
N GLN A 43 13.10 7.59 -26.33
CA GLN A 43 11.98 6.82 -25.76
C GLN A 43 12.12 6.70 -24.24
N GLY A 44 13.33 6.40 -23.76
CA GLY A 44 13.63 6.39 -22.32
C GLY A 44 13.46 7.77 -21.67
N PHE A 45 13.86 8.83 -22.37
CA PHE A 45 13.69 10.20 -21.89
C PHE A 45 12.22 10.61 -21.74
N LEU A 46 11.37 10.24 -22.70
CA LEU A 46 9.94 10.56 -22.69
C LEU A 46 9.09 9.56 -21.89
N TYR A 47 9.67 8.44 -21.44
CA TYR A 47 8.95 7.38 -20.75
C TYR A 47 8.14 7.84 -19.54
N PRO A 48 8.62 8.72 -18.64
CA PRO A 48 7.81 9.19 -17.52
C PRO A 48 6.52 9.93 -17.93
N LEU A 49 6.46 10.44 -19.17
CA LEU A 49 5.27 11.10 -19.74
C LEU A 49 4.32 10.11 -20.42
N THR A 50 4.82 8.95 -20.84
CA THR A 50 4.06 7.96 -21.64
C THR A 50 3.75 6.67 -20.88
N VAL A 51 4.35 6.45 -19.70
CA VAL A 51 4.22 5.22 -18.90
C VAL A 51 2.76 4.86 -18.58
N PHE A 52 1.88 5.84 -18.44
CA PHE A 52 0.47 5.64 -18.15
C PHE A 52 -0.39 5.31 -19.39
N GLY A 53 0.18 5.34 -20.61
CA GLY A 53 -0.56 5.06 -21.85
C GLY A 53 -1.05 3.62 -21.96
N ASN A 54 -0.24 2.65 -21.51
CA ASN A 54 -0.55 1.22 -21.50
C ASN A 54 -0.73 0.68 -20.08
N TYR A 55 -1.43 1.43 -19.22
CA TYR A 55 -1.63 1.06 -17.82
C TYR A 55 -2.94 0.28 -17.65
N GLY A 56 -2.87 -1.04 -17.47
CA GLY A 56 -4.04 -1.91 -17.37
C GLY A 56 -4.50 -2.28 -15.97
N TYR A 57 -3.73 -1.90 -14.94
CA TYR A 57 -4.01 -2.23 -13.56
C TYR A 57 -4.00 -0.98 -12.69
N ASN A 58 -5.06 -0.73 -11.93
CA ASN A 58 -5.18 0.48 -11.13
C ASN A 58 -4.38 0.36 -9.83
N ILE A 59 -3.31 1.14 -9.71
CA ILE A 59 -2.51 1.25 -8.50
C ILE A 59 -3.01 2.44 -7.67
N ALA A 60 -3.31 2.22 -6.39
CA ALA A 60 -3.87 3.24 -5.48
C ALA A 60 -2.96 4.48 -5.39
N GLU A 61 -1.65 4.26 -5.35
CA GLU A 61 -0.62 5.29 -5.24
C GLU A 61 -0.55 6.22 -6.46
N ASN A 62 -1.10 5.79 -7.60
CA ASN A 62 -1.24 6.57 -8.84
C ASN A 62 -2.58 7.30 -8.92
N GLN A 63 -3.47 7.14 -7.95
CA GLN A 63 -4.74 7.85 -7.97
C GLN A 63 -4.61 9.20 -7.27
N ASN A 64 -5.49 10.13 -7.63
CA ASN A 64 -5.64 11.38 -6.90
C ASN A 64 -6.44 11.13 -5.61
N LEU A 65 -6.27 12.04 -4.65
CA LEU A 65 -6.94 11.98 -3.34
C LEU A 65 -8.47 11.94 -3.48
N PHE A 66 -9.07 12.72 -4.37
CA PHE A 66 -10.53 12.86 -4.50
C PHE A 66 -11.19 11.55 -4.97
N LEU A 67 -10.56 10.83 -5.89
CA LEU A 67 -11.03 9.54 -6.36
C LEU A 67 -11.03 8.52 -5.22
N LEU A 68 -9.94 8.45 -4.45
CA LEU A 68 -9.84 7.52 -3.33
C LEU A 68 -10.87 7.83 -2.24
N GLU A 69 -11.06 9.11 -1.88
CA GLU A 69 -12.11 9.50 -0.93
C GLU A 69 -13.51 9.14 -1.43
N SER A 70 -13.78 9.27 -2.74
CA SER A 70 -15.07 8.87 -3.33
C SER A 70 -15.33 7.37 -3.24
N LEU A 71 -14.27 6.55 -3.13
CA LEU A 71 -14.32 5.11 -2.92
C LEU A 71 -14.31 4.74 -1.42
N ASN A 72 -14.50 5.71 -0.53
CA ASN A 72 -14.45 5.56 0.93
C ASN A 72 -13.09 5.03 1.44
N PHE A 73 -12.01 5.27 0.69
CA PHE A 73 -10.65 5.04 1.16
C PHE A 73 -10.29 6.13 2.18
N ARG A 74 -10.01 5.73 3.42
CA ARG A 74 -9.72 6.64 4.53
C ARG A 74 -8.24 6.56 4.88
N ASP A 75 -7.54 7.67 4.69
CA ASP A 75 -6.14 7.83 5.11
C ASP A 75 -6.01 9.15 5.91
N PRO A 76 -5.52 9.12 7.16
CA PRO A 76 -5.26 10.32 7.95
C PRO A 76 -4.39 11.36 7.21
N ASN A 77 -3.49 10.91 6.34
CA ASN A 77 -2.64 11.78 5.52
C ASN A 77 -3.44 12.75 4.66
N PHE A 78 -4.67 12.40 4.25
CA PHE A 78 -5.51 13.27 3.43
C PHE A 78 -5.86 14.58 4.13
N LEU A 79 -6.11 14.53 5.44
CA LEU A 79 -6.34 15.73 6.24
C LEU A 79 -5.09 16.61 6.28
N PHE A 80 -3.92 16.03 6.58
CA PHE A 80 -2.66 16.77 6.67
C PHE A 80 -2.25 17.41 5.34
N VAL A 81 -2.53 16.74 4.21
CA VAL A 81 -2.30 17.29 2.88
C VAL A 81 -3.23 18.47 2.60
N LYS A 82 -4.53 18.36 2.93
CA LYS A 82 -5.50 19.47 2.78
C LYS A 82 -5.11 20.68 3.65
N LEU A 83 -4.66 20.45 4.88
CA LEU A 83 -4.14 21.49 5.76
C LEU A 83 -2.86 22.13 5.18
N SER A 84 -1.98 21.33 4.60
CA SER A 84 -0.78 21.81 3.91
C SER A 84 -1.12 22.65 2.68
N TRP A 85 -2.14 22.27 1.90
CA TRP A 85 -2.64 23.10 0.79
C TRP A 85 -3.10 24.47 1.28
N ALA A 86 -3.92 24.50 2.33
CA ALA A 86 -4.39 25.75 2.92
C ALA A 86 -3.21 26.62 3.40
N LEU A 87 -2.24 26.03 4.10
CA LEU A 87 -1.04 26.73 4.57
C LEU A 87 -0.23 27.32 3.41
N ILE A 88 -0.02 26.56 2.33
CA ILE A 88 0.72 27.02 1.15
C ILE A 88 -0.03 28.16 0.47
N ILE A 89 -1.34 28.05 0.28
CA ILE A 89 -2.17 29.10 -0.32
C ILE A 89 -2.11 30.38 0.53
N ILE A 90 -2.27 30.26 1.86
CA ILE A 90 -2.12 31.37 2.81
C ILE A 90 -0.72 31.99 2.70
N SER A 91 0.33 31.16 2.57
CA SER A 91 1.69 31.66 2.41
C SER A 91 1.85 32.48 1.12
N ILE A 92 1.25 32.07 0.00
CA ILE A 92 1.30 32.80 -1.27
C ILE A 92 0.62 34.16 -1.11
N PHE A 93 -0.58 34.21 -0.53
CA PHE A 93 -1.28 35.47 -0.27
C PHE A 93 -0.52 36.37 0.69
N THR A 94 0.06 35.80 1.76
CA THR A 94 0.88 36.54 2.72
C THR A 94 2.11 37.14 2.05
N GLY A 95 2.81 36.35 1.22
CA GLY A 95 3.97 36.82 0.47
C GLY A 95 3.59 37.91 -0.53
N ALA A 96 2.44 37.78 -1.19
CA ALA A 96 1.95 38.79 -2.12
C ALA A 96 1.63 40.10 -1.40
N PHE A 97 0.90 40.02 -0.28
CA PHE A 97 0.54 41.17 0.55
C PHE A 97 1.76 41.87 1.16
N ARG A 98 2.77 41.10 1.57
CA ARG A 98 4.03 41.64 2.12
C ARG A 98 5.05 42.03 1.05
N HIS A 99 4.72 41.88 -0.24
CA HIS A 99 5.64 42.07 -1.36
C HIS A 99 6.95 41.26 -1.27
N THR A 100 6.93 40.12 -0.57
CA THR A 100 8.05 39.16 -0.43
C THR A 100 7.93 37.96 -1.38
N LEU A 101 6.78 37.82 -2.07
CA LEU A 101 6.55 36.72 -3.01
C LEU A 101 7.45 36.86 -4.23
N SER A 102 8.49 36.04 -4.28
CA SER A 102 9.33 35.90 -5.47
C SER A 102 8.71 34.93 -6.47
N VAL A 103 9.00 35.12 -7.77
CA VAL A 103 8.59 34.21 -8.86
C VAL A 103 9.01 32.76 -8.56
N LYS A 104 10.24 32.58 -8.05
CA LYS A 104 10.74 31.28 -7.58
C LYS A 104 9.80 30.64 -6.55
N ASN A 105 9.46 31.37 -5.48
CA ASN A 105 8.64 30.83 -4.39
C ASN A 105 7.23 30.50 -4.88
N LEU A 106 6.64 31.35 -5.72
CA LEU A 106 5.34 31.09 -6.34
C LEU A 106 5.36 29.77 -7.11
N PHE A 107 6.31 29.59 -8.03
CA PHE A 107 6.39 28.37 -8.84
C PHE A 107 6.74 27.12 -8.03
N LEU A 108 7.58 27.22 -7.00
CA LEU A 108 7.84 26.09 -6.10
C LEU A 108 6.57 25.66 -5.35
N CYS A 109 5.81 26.62 -4.79
CA CYS A 109 4.54 26.34 -4.14
C CYS A 109 3.52 25.72 -5.11
N LEU A 110 3.35 26.30 -6.30
CA LEU A 110 2.44 25.79 -7.32
C LEU A 110 2.83 24.39 -7.81
N LEU A 111 4.13 24.12 -7.99
CA LEU A 111 4.63 22.80 -8.39
C LEU A 111 4.32 21.74 -7.31
N GLY A 112 4.56 22.06 -6.03
CA GLY A 112 4.22 21.18 -4.92
C GLY A 112 2.72 20.86 -4.87
N LEU A 113 1.89 21.91 -4.95
CA LEU A 113 0.42 21.77 -4.99
C LEU A 113 -0.03 20.89 -6.15
N MET A 114 0.43 21.19 -7.37
CA MET A 114 0.11 20.42 -8.57
C MET A 114 0.44 18.94 -8.40
N LEU A 115 1.66 18.61 -7.96
CA LEU A 115 2.08 17.21 -7.80
C LEU A 115 1.21 16.46 -6.78
N SER A 116 0.84 17.11 -5.67
CA SER A 116 0.00 16.49 -4.63
C SER A 116 -1.45 16.29 -5.06
N VAL A 117 -1.96 17.07 -6.02
CA VAL A 117 -3.31 16.87 -6.57
C VAL A 117 -3.33 15.71 -7.58
N ILE A 118 -2.25 15.50 -8.32
CA ILE A 118 -2.20 14.49 -9.38
C ILE A 118 -2.19 13.07 -8.80
N HIS A 119 -1.31 12.76 -7.84
CA HIS A 119 -1.16 11.41 -7.28
C HIS A 119 -0.83 11.43 -5.78
N ILE A 120 -1.36 10.48 -5.01
CA ILE A 120 -1.07 10.39 -3.56
C ILE A 120 0.41 10.08 -3.25
N ARG A 121 1.10 9.32 -4.12
CA ARG A 121 2.56 9.06 -3.97
C ARG A 121 3.40 10.34 -3.97
N SER A 122 2.84 11.44 -4.46
CA SER A 122 3.54 12.70 -4.58
C SER A 122 3.40 13.60 -3.34
N PHE A 123 2.66 13.19 -2.31
CA PHE A 123 2.50 13.97 -1.09
C PHE A 123 3.82 14.40 -0.43
N PRO A 124 4.88 13.56 -0.34
CA PRO A 124 6.15 14.02 0.22
C PRO A 124 6.76 15.20 -0.57
N TYR A 125 6.59 15.23 -1.89
CA TYR A 125 7.11 16.31 -2.73
C TYR A 125 6.39 17.64 -2.49
N LEU A 126 5.13 17.62 -2.03
CA LEU A 126 4.41 18.84 -1.61
C LEU A 126 5.26 19.61 -0.60
N VAL A 127 5.72 18.91 0.44
CA VAL A 127 6.47 19.50 1.55
C VAL A 127 7.86 19.91 1.07
N PHE A 128 8.63 18.98 0.49
CA PHE A 128 10.02 19.27 0.12
C PHE A 128 10.18 20.39 -0.90
N ILE A 129 9.24 20.51 -1.85
CA ILE A 129 9.30 21.53 -2.89
C ILE A 129 8.76 22.87 -2.39
N SER A 130 7.62 22.87 -1.66
CA SER A 130 6.96 24.12 -1.29
C SER A 130 7.54 24.77 -0.03
N LEU A 131 8.12 24.00 0.91
CA LEU A 131 8.56 24.48 2.22
C LEU A 131 9.51 25.69 2.15
N PRO A 132 10.56 25.71 1.29
CA PRO A 132 11.41 26.90 1.19
C PRO A 132 10.65 28.16 0.76
N GLY A 133 9.66 28.01 -0.11
CA GLY A 133 8.79 29.09 -0.56
C GLY A 133 7.88 29.57 0.56
N VAL A 134 7.24 28.65 1.28
CA VAL A 134 6.38 28.93 2.44
C VAL A 134 7.14 29.73 3.51
N ILE A 135 8.34 29.27 3.90
CA ILE A 135 9.16 29.94 4.91
C ILE A 135 9.54 31.36 4.47
N GLN A 136 9.98 31.53 3.22
CA GLN A 136 10.37 32.85 2.69
C GLN A 136 9.16 33.81 2.58
N ASN A 137 7.99 33.30 2.22
CA ASN A 137 6.78 34.12 2.09
C ASN A 137 6.30 34.64 3.46
N PHE A 138 6.35 33.80 4.50
CA PHE A 138 6.07 34.23 5.88
C PHE A 138 7.18 35.12 6.44
N GLY A 139 8.43 34.93 6.00
CA GLY A 139 9.59 35.68 6.45
C GLY A 139 9.98 35.37 7.89
N SER A 140 10.97 36.11 8.40
CA SER A 140 11.42 35.96 9.78
C SER A 140 10.44 36.62 10.76
N PHE A 141 9.92 35.83 11.70
CA PHE A 141 9.07 36.28 12.80
C PHE A 141 9.84 36.23 14.11
N LYS A 142 9.97 37.37 14.81
CA LYS A 142 10.51 37.39 16.18
C LYS A 142 9.42 36.94 17.13
N ALA A 143 9.44 35.67 17.50
CA ALA A 143 8.47 35.12 18.43
C ALA A 143 8.55 35.84 19.79
N PRO A 144 7.45 36.45 20.29
CA PRO A 144 7.42 36.99 21.64
C PRO A 144 7.70 35.89 22.68
N LYS A 145 8.32 36.25 23.81
CA LYS A 145 8.79 35.27 24.83
C LYS A 145 7.68 34.36 25.35
N TRP A 146 6.42 34.82 25.38
CA TRP A 146 5.28 34.01 25.81
C TRP A 146 5.01 32.82 24.88
N LEU A 147 5.46 32.86 23.62
CA LEU A 147 5.35 31.73 22.68
C LEU A 147 6.41 30.65 22.91
N TYR A 148 7.47 30.90 23.69
CA TYR A 148 8.51 29.89 23.90
C TYR A 148 7.99 28.67 24.67
N ILE A 149 7.10 28.90 25.63
CA ILE A 149 6.45 27.83 26.39
C ILE A 149 5.60 26.94 25.47
N PRO A 150 4.59 27.45 24.73
CA PRO A 150 3.79 26.60 23.84
C PRO A 150 4.62 25.97 22.71
N ILE A 151 5.63 26.66 22.16
CA ILE A 151 6.56 26.03 21.21
C ILE A 151 7.29 24.86 21.85
N GLY A 152 7.77 25.01 23.10
CA GLY A 152 8.39 23.93 23.86
C GLY A 152 7.43 22.76 24.09
N ILE A 153 6.18 23.04 24.48
CA ILE A 153 5.15 22.01 24.67
C ILE A 153 4.87 21.28 23.35
N VAL A 154 4.62 21.99 22.26
CA VAL A 154 4.37 21.39 20.93
C VAL A 154 5.58 20.56 20.48
N SER A 155 6.80 21.05 20.70
CA SER A 155 8.01 20.30 20.36
C SER A 155 8.12 19.01 21.18
N LEU A 156 7.81 19.05 22.47
CA LEU A 156 7.76 17.87 23.33
C LEU A 156 6.66 16.89 22.92
N LEU A 157 5.49 17.38 22.49
CA LEU A 157 4.41 16.55 21.95
C LEU A 157 4.84 15.86 20.66
N ILE A 158 5.47 16.57 19.72
CA ILE A 158 6.00 15.99 18.48
C ILE A 158 7.07 14.93 18.78
N ILE A 159 7.95 15.19 19.76
CA ILE A 159 8.95 14.20 20.19
C ILE A 159 8.27 12.99 20.82
N GLY A 160 7.28 13.20 21.71
CA GLY A 160 6.52 12.13 22.34
C GLY A 160 5.75 11.28 21.33
N GLU A 161 5.10 11.92 20.37
CA GLU A 161 4.43 11.29 19.24
C GLU A 161 5.43 10.50 18.38
N SER A 162 6.59 11.08 18.06
CA SER A 162 7.65 10.39 17.33
C SER A 162 8.14 9.14 18.08
N ILE A 163 8.34 9.22 19.40
CA ILE A 163 8.70 8.07 20.24
C ILE A 163 7.57 7.03 20.22
N PHE A 164 6.30 7.45 20.29
CA PHE A 164 5.15 6.56 20.21
C PHE A 164 5.09 5.80 18.88
N TYR A 165 5.29 6.47 17.74
CA TYR A 165 5.42 5.83 16.43
C TYR A 165 6.62 4.88 16.38
N LEU A 166 7.79 5.33 16.83
CA LEU A 166 9.02 4.53 16.79
C LEU A 166 8.96 3.31 17.72
N SER A 167 8.18 3.37 18.81
CA SER A 167 7.98 2.25 19.72
C SER A 167 7.16 1.11 19.13
N GLY A 168 6.43 1.34 18.05
CA GLY A 168 5.52 0.37 17.45
C GLY A 168 4.11 0.37 18.07
N GLU A 169 3.92 0.97 19.25
CA GLU A 169 2.64 0.93 19.98
C GLU A 169 1.50 1.60 19.20
N TYR A 170 1.78 2.69 18.48
CA TYR A 170 0.80 3.34 17.59
C TYR A 170 0.15 2.33 16.64
N TYR A 171 0.95 1.44 16.04
CA TYR A 171 0.48 0.56 14.99
C TYR A 171 -0.49 -0.50 15.50
N LYS A 172 -0.41 -0.90 16.78
CA LYS A 172 -1.36 -1.82 17.41
C LYS A 172 -2.78 -1.28 17.40
N TYR A 173 -2.95 0.01 17.70
CA TYR A 173 -4.26 0.69 17.70
C TYR A 173 -4.82 0.90 16.29
N SER A 174 -3.98 0.78 15.25
CA SER A 174 -4.40 0.79 13.85
C SER A 174 -4.47 -0.61 13.21
N ASP A 175 -4.27 -1.67 14.01
CA ASP A 175 -4.15 -3.07 13.57
C ASP A 175 -3.15 -3.25 12.41
N ARG A 176 -2.04 -2.54 12.47
CA ARG A 176 -0.92 -2.63 11.51
C ARG A 176 0.21 -3.43 12.13
N ASP A 177 0.64 -4.46 11.41
CA ASP A 177 1.78 -5.31 11.77
C ASP A 177 3.09 -4.61 11.38
N TYR A 178 3.37 -3.46 12.00
CA TYR A 178 4.57 -2.68 11.73
C TYR A 178 5.30 -2.37 13.03
N LYS A 179 6.58 -2.74 13.05
CA LYS A 179 7.53 -2.36 14.09
C LYS A 179 8.72 -1.71 13.42
N VAL A 180 9.24 -0.66 14.03
CA VAL A 180 10.44 -0.01 13.53
C VAL A 180 11.61 -0.94 13.83
N GLU A 181 12.00 -1.68 12.80
CA GLU A 181 13.11 -2.60 12.85
C GLU A 181 14.04 -2.32 11.68
N VAL A 182 15.33 -2.61 11.87
CA VAL A 182 16.35 -2.49 10.80
C VAL A 182 16.28 -3.69 9.83
N ASN A 183 15.39 -4.65 10.10
CA ASN A 183 15.18 -5.83 9.28
C ASN A 183 14.09 -5.59 8.22
N SER A 184 14.31 -6.13 7.02
CA SER A 184 13.26 -6.19 6.00
C SER A 184 12.21 -7.24 6.39
N ILE A 185 10.97 -6.81 6.54
CA ILE A 185 9.84 -7.72 6.72
C ILE A 185 9.53 -8.36 5.36
N GLU A 186 9.77 -9.66 5.24
CA GLU A 186 9.53 -10.40 4.00
C GLU A 186 8.33 -11.35 4.16
N HIS A 187 7.11 -10.79 4.11
CA HIS A 187 5.86 -11.57 4.27
C HIS A 187 5.72 -12.72 3.25
N ILE A 188 6.33 -12.59 2.06
CA ILE A 188 6.25 -13.57 0.97
C ILE A 188 7.30 -14.71 1.13
N LYS A 189 8.29 -14.53 2.00
CA LYS A 189 9.48 -15.39 2.10
C LYS A 189 9.12 -16.84 2.43
N LYS A 190 8.32 -17.08 3.47
CA LYS A 190 8.03 -18.44 3.96
C LYS A 190 7.32 -19.29 2.90
N ALA A 191 6.32 -18.72 2.23
CA ALA A 191 5.62 -19.37 1.13
C ALA A 191 6.56 -19.68 -0.05
N THR A 192 7.42 -18.73 -0.40
CA THR A 192 8.39 -18.93 -1.50
C THR A 192 9.42 -19.99 -1.13
N ASP A 193 9.95 -19.98 0.09
CA ASP A 193 10.88 -20.99 0.60
C ASP A 193 10.22 -22.37 0.59
N PHE A 194 8.95 -22.48 1.01
CA PHE A 194 8.19 -23.72 0.93
C PHE A 194 8.02 -24.21 -0.51
N MET A 195 7.65 -23.31 -1.43
CA MET A 195 7.46 -23.63 -2.84
C MET A 195 8.75 -24.17 -3.47
N LEU A 196 9.88 -23.50 -3.20
CA LEU A 196 11.20 -23.87 -3.71
C LEU A 196 11.72 -25.17 -3.06
N ALA A 197 11.61 -25.31 -1.74
CA ALA A 197 12.13 -26.47 -1.02
C ALA A 197 11.39 -27.78 -1.38
N ASN A 198 10.13 -27.70 -1.82
CA ASN A 198 9.35 -28.85 -2.26
C ASN A 198 9.34 -29.04 -3.79
N ASP A 199 10.07 -28.17 -4.52
CA ASP A 199 10.08 -28.13 -5.99
C ASP A 199 8.66 -28.20 -6.57
N LEU A 200 7.77 -27.31 -6.10
CA LEU A 200 6.37 -27.33 -6.54
C LEU A 200 6.28 -27.11 -8.05
N PRO A 201 5.43 -27.87 -8.76
CA PRO A 201 5.44 -27.88 -10.22
C PRO A 201 4.86 -26.61 -10.84
N GLN A 202 5.29 -26.34 -12.07
CA GLN A 202 4.81 -25.28 -12.95
C GLN A 202 3.79 -25.81 -13.98
N PRO A 203 3.02 -24.93 -14.64
CA PRO A 203 2.96 -23.47 -14.48
C PRO A 203 2.32 -23.02 -13.18
N ILE A 204 2.77 -21.88 -12.64
CA ILE A 204 2.17 -21.28 -11.44
C ILE A 204 1.15 -20.21 -11.82
N PHE A 205 0.13 -20.04 -10.98
CA PHE A 205 -0.74 -18.87 -10.97
C PHE A 205 -0.48 -18.06 -9.70
N ASN A 206 -0.19 -16.77 -9.86
CA ASN A 206 0.06 -15.84 -8.76
C ASN A 206 -0.72 -14.54 -8.94
N ASN A 207 -0.95 -13.82 -7.83
CA ASN A 207 -1.48 -12.46 -7.90
C ASN A 207 -0.38 -11.42 -8.16
N PHE A 208 -0.83 -10.24 -8.56
CA PHE A 208 -0.02 -9.12 -9.04
C PHE A 208 1.04 -8.67 -8.01
N ASP A 209 0.65 -8.59 -6.73
CA ASP A 209 1.48 -8.01 -5.67
C ASP A 209 2.76 -8.80 -5.36
N ILE A 210 2.79 -10.09 -5.66
CA ILE A 210 3.89 -10.99 -5.25
C ILE A 210 4.80 -11.42 -6.39
N GLY A 211 4.47 -11.07 -7.64
CA GLY A 211 5.18 -11.55 -8.83
C GLY A 211 6.67 -11.18 -8.82
N SER A 212 7.00 -9.93 -8.48
CA SER A 212 8.38 -9.44 -8.48
C SER A 212 9.28 -10.23 -7.52
N TYR A 213 8.75 -10.59 -6.34
CA TYR A 213 9.48 -11.34 -5.33
C TYR A 213 9.71 -12.79 -5.76
N ILE A 214 8.69 -13.42 -6.38
CA ILE A 214 8.82 -14.78 -6.94
C ILE A 214 9.87 -14.79 -8.07
N ILE A 215 9.88 -13.80 -8.96
CA ILE A 215 10.92 -13.66 -10.00
C ILE A 215 12.30 -13.56 -9.33
N TYR A 216 12.47 -12.67 -8.36
CA TYR A 216 13.75 -12.46 -7.68
C TYR A 216 14.31 -13.75 -7.06
N ARG A 217 13.48 -14.53 -6.38
CA ARG A 217 13.91 -15.76 -5.68
C ARG A 217 13.94 -17.00 -6.56
N GLY A 218 13.06 -17.08 -7.55
CA GLY A 218 12.78 -18.29 -8.32
C GLY A 218 13.34 -18.30 -9.74
N PHE A 219 13.90 -17.19 -10.24
CA PHE A 219 14.48 -17.15 -11.59
C PHE A 219 15.76 -17.99 -11.72
N PRO A 220 16.00 -18.68 -12.85
CA PRO A 220 15.13 -18.81 -14.03
C PRO A 220 14.10 -19.95 -13.93
N GLY A 221 14.07 -20.66 -12.80
CA GLY A 221 13.24 -21.84 -12.59
C GLY A 221 11.75 -21.55 -12.70
N TYR A 222 11.23 -20.57 -11.97
CA TYR A 222 9.80 -20.25 -11.89
C TYR A 222 9.42 -19.05 -12.76
N LYS A 223 8.41 -19.23 -13.62
CA LYS A 223 7.81 -18.17 -14.41
C LYS A 223 6.48 -17.74 -13.80
N VAL A 224 6.37 -16.48 -13.43
CA VAL A 224 5.13 -15.90 -12.89
C VAL A 224 4.08 -15.70 -13.99
N PHE A 225 2.82 -15.75 -13.60
CA PHE A 225 1.70 -15.41 -14.49
C PHE A 225 1.60 -13.89 -14.68
N VAL A 226 1.84 -13.13 -13.61
CA VAL A 226 1.82 -11.67 -13.59
C VAL A 226 2.90 -11.12 -12.65
N ASP A 227 3.32 -9.89 -12.87
CA ASP A 227 4.33 -9.17 -12.10
C ASP A 227 3.84 -7.76 -11.74
N GLY A 228 4.39 -7.17 -10.67
CA GLY A 228 3.95 -5.89 -10.09
C GLY A 228 4.25 -4.64 -10.93
N ARG A 229 4.66 -4.83 -12.19
CA ARG A 229 4.94 -3.77 -13.18
C ARG A 229 3.85 -3.79 -14.25
N PRO A 230 2.75 -3.06 -14.05
CA PRO A 230 1.59 -3.14 -14.94
C PRO A 230 1.90 -2.61 -16.35
N GLU A 231 2.84 -1.69 -16.47
CA GLU A 231 3.33 -1.18 -17.75
C GLU A 231 4.16 -2.20 -18.55
N ALA A 232 4.58 -3.32 -17.92
CA ALA A 232 5.27 -4.42 -18.58
C ALA A 232 4.31 -5.39 -19.30
N TYR A 233 2.99 -5.24 -19.14
CA TYR A 233 1.97 -6.07 -19.78
C TYR A 233 1.04 -5.22 -20.64
N PRO A 234 0.46 -5.78 -21.72
CA PRO A 234 -0.61 -5.11 -22.46
C PRO A 234 -1.80 -4.82 -21.55
N LYS A 235 -2.42 -3.64 -21.70
CA LYS A 235 -3.63 -3.28 -20.95
C LYS A 235 -4.75 -4.31 -21.14
N GLU A 236 -4.86 -4.87 -22.34
CA GLU A 236 -5.84 -5.88 -22.72
C GLU A 236 -5.65 -7.18 -21.92
N PHE A 237 -4.40 -7.56 -21.57
CA PHE A 237 -4.15 -8.72 -20.73
C PHE A 237 -4.83 -8.57 -19.35
N PHE A 238 -4.72 -7.41 -18.72
CA PHE A 238 -5.38 -7.17 -17.44
C PHE A 238 -6.89 -7.20 -17.54
N LYS A 239 -7.43 -6.50 -18.54
CA LYS A 239 -8.88 -6.32 -18.72
C LYS A 239 -9.58 -7.61 -19.18
N GLU A 240 -8.95 -8.38 -20.05
CA GLU A 240 -9.58 -9.51 -20.74
C GLU A 240 -9.16 -10.87 -20.18
N VAL A 241 -8.03 -10.94 -19.44
CA VAL A 241 -7.50 -12.20 -18.92
C VAL A 241 -7.32 -12.15 -17.40
N TYR A 242 -6.38 -11.36 -16.89
CA TYR A 242 -5.95 -11.46 -15.48
C TYR A 242 -7.05 -11.12 -14.45
N ILE A 243 -7.84 -10.08 -14.68
CA ILE A 243 -8.96 -9.75 -13.78
C ILE A 243 -10.12 -10.74 -13.96
N PRO A 244 -10.62 -11.02 -15.19
CA PRO A 244 -11.75 -11.94 -15.37
C PRO A 244 -11.55 -13.36 -14.83
N ILE A 245 -10.35 -13.94 -14.90
CA ILE A 245 -10.09 -15.28 -14.34
C ILE A 245 -10.19 -15.33 -12.81
N GLN A 246 -10.13 -14.18 -12.13
CA GLN A 246 -10.30 -14.11 -10.68
C GLN A 246 -11.76 -13.88 -10.29
N GLU A 247 -12.55 -13.26 -11.17
CA GLU A 247 -13.96 -12.96 -10.93
C GLU A 247 -14.90 -14.12 -11.30
N ASP A 248 -14.63 -14.82 -12.41
CA ASP A 248 -15.48 -15.88 -12.95
C ASP A 248 -14.78 -17.26 -12.93
N PRO A 249 -15.32 -18.25 -12.20
CA PRO A 249 -14.80 -19.62 -12.19
C PRO A 249 -14.73 -20.26 -13.59
N LYS A 250 -15.63 -19.91 -14.52
CA LYS A 250 -15.61 -20.43 -15.89
C LYS A 250 -14.47 -19.83 -16.70
N ALA A 251 -14.18 -18.54 -16.50
CA ALA A 251 -13.02 -17.89 -17.12
C ALA A 251 -11.72 -18.52 -16.60
N PHE A 252 -11.62 -18.76 -15.28
CA PHE A 252 -10.50 -19.48 -14.69
C PHE A 252 -10.31 -20.86 -15.32
N GLN A 253 -11.38 -21.66 -15.41
CA GLN A 253 -11.33 -23.00 -15.99
C GLN A 253 -10.87 -22.95 -17.46
N SER A 254 -11.42 -22.03 -18.25
CA SER A 254 -11.08 -21.88 -19.68
C SER A 254 -9.60 -21.54 -19.90
N ILE A 255 -9.02 -20.70 -19.05
CA ILE A 255 -7.59 -20.37 -19.10
C ILE A 255 -6.74 -21.51 -18.52
N ASN A 256 -7.20 -22.16 -17.45
CA ASN A 256 -6.51 -23.30 -16.86
C ASN A 256 -6.47 -24.52 -17.80
N GLU A 257 -7.44 -24.71 -18.69
CA GLU A 257 -7.38 -25.76 -19.72
C GLU A 257 -6.26 -25.53 -20.75
N LYS A 258 -5.93 -24.26 -21.01
CA LYS A 258 -4.86 -23.85 -21.94
C LYS A 258 -3.49 -23.86 -21.27
N ILE A 259 -3.38 -23.25 -20.09
CA ILE A 259 -2.11 -23.08 -19.38
C ILE A 259 -1.77 -24.30 -18.51
N LYS A 260 -2.78 -25.01 -18.01
CA LYS A 260 -2.67 -26.19 -17.14
C LYS A 260 -1.88 -25.90 -15.87
N PHE A 261 -2.32 -24.88 -15.12
CA PHE A 261 -1.69 -24.51 -13.85
C PHE A 261 -1.61 -25.71 -12.90
N GLN A 262 -0.47 -25.84 -12.25
CA GLN A 262 -0.17 -26.93 -11.31
C GLN A 262 -0.09 -26.44 -9.87
N THR A 263 0.34 -25.19 -9.69
CA THR A 263 0.50 -24.54 -8.38
C THR A 263 -0.17 -23.17 -8.43
N ILE A 264 -0.88 -22.81 -7.37
CA ILE A 264 -1.38 -21.46 -7.11
C ILE A 264 -0.63 -20.95 -5.89
N ILE A 265 0.05 -19.83 -6.01
CA ILE A 265 0.70 -19.12 -4.88
C ILE A 265 0.11 -17.73 -4.84
N PHE A 266 -0.54 -17.35 -3.74
CA PHE A 266 -1.41 -16.17 -3.74
C PHE A 266 -1.28 -15.43 -2.40
N SER A 267 -1.17 -14.09 -2.44
CA SER A 267 -1.32 -13.28 -1.23
C SER A 267 -2.80 -13.04 -0.97
N TYR A 268 -3.31 -13.58 0.12
CA TYR A 268 -4.74 -13.47 0.43
C TYR A 268 -5.12 -12.13 1.07
N THR A 269 -4.14 -11.25 1.32
CA THR A 269 -4.36 -9.89 1.82
C THR A 269 -4.59 -8.87 0.70
N ASP A 270 -4.58 -9.31 -0.57
CA ASP A 270 -4.97 -8.51 -1.72
C ASP A 270 -6.39 -7.97 -1.53
N GLN A 271 -6.53 -6.64 -1.54
CA GLN A 271 -7.77 -5.94 -1.19
C GLN A 271 -8.73 -5.80 -2.37
N THR A 272 -8.36 -6.31 -3.54
CA THR A 272 -9.17 -6.16 -4.74
C THR A 272 -10.41 -7.06 -4.72
N PRO A 273 -11.56 -6.61 -5.26
CA PRO A 273 -12.77 -7.42 -5.28
C PRO A 273 -12.58 -8.76 -6.00
N TRP A 274 -11.80 -8.78 -7.08
CA TRP A 274 -11.53 -9.98 -7.86
C TRP A 274 -10.68 -11.01 -7.09
N ALA A 275 -9.68 -10.58 -6.32
CA ALA A 275 -8.89 -11.49 -5.48
C ALA A 275 -9.77 -12.15 -4.40
N GLY A 276 -10.66 -11.38 -3.77
CA GLY A 276 -11.63 -11.90 -2.81
C GLY A 276 -12.58 -12.93 -3.42
N SER A 277 -13.09 -12.67 -4.64
CA SER A 277 -13.93 -13.63 -5.39
C SER A 277 -13.16 -14.92 -5.69
N PHE A 278 -11.93 -14.78 -6.19
CA PHE A 278 -11.08 -15.90 -6.55
C PHE A 278 -10.81 -16.80 -5.34
N LEU A 279 -10.36 -16.22 -4.22
CA LEU A 279 -10.04 -16.96 -3.01
C LEU A 279 -11.27 -17.69 -2.45
N LYS A 280 -12.44 -17.04 -2.47
CA LYS A 280 -13.70 -17.66 -2.02
C LYS A 280 -14.06 -18.88 -2.88
N THR A 281 -13.88 -18.82 -4.20
CA THR A 281 -14.16 -19.95 -5.08
C THR A 281 -13.08 -21.03 -5.00
N ILE A 282 -11.80 -20.67 -5.12
CA ILE A 282 -10.71 -21.63 -5.31
C ILE A 282 -10.46 -22.48 -4.06
N THR A 283 -10.68 -21.93 -2.86
CA THR A 283 -10.54 -22.65 -1.59
C THR A 283 -11.60 -23.74 -1.40
N GLN A 284 -12.72 -23.64 -2.12
CA GLN A 284 -13.81 -24.62 -2.12
C GLN A 284 -13.73 -25.58 -3.32
N ASN A 285 -12.78 -25.38 -4.23
CA ASN A 285 -12.65 -26.19 -5.44
C ASN A 285 -12.03 -27.56 -5.11
N PRO A 286 -12.72 -28.69 -5.40
CA PRO A 286 -12.24 -30.02 -5.02
C PRO A 286 -10.97 -30.45 -5.76
N ASP A 287 -10.62 -29.82 -6.90
CA ASP A 287 -9.41 -30.16 -7.68
C ASP A 287 -8.12 -29.61 -7.07
N TRP A 288 -8.25 -28.67 -6.13
CA TRP A 288 -7.14 -27.95 -5.53
C TRP A 288 -7.07 -28.24 -4.03
N SER A 289 -5.85 -28.52 -3.55
CA SER A 289 -5.58 -28.78 -2.16
C SER A 289 -4.62 -27.74 -1.62
N ILE A 290 -4.98 -27.13 -0.48
CA ILE A 290 -4.14 -26.19 0.24
C ILE A 290 -3.02 -26.99 0.92
N VAL A 291 -1.77 -26.58 0.70
CA VAL A 291 -0.57 -27.23 1.25
C VAL A 291 0.29 -26.29 2.09
N PHE A 292 0.01 -24.98 2.02
CA PHE A 292 0.65 -23.96 2.84
C PHE A 292 -0.32 -22.82 3.09
N ILE A 293 -0.31 -22.32 4.33
CA ILE A 293 -0.96 -21.06 4.72
C ILE A 293 -0.17 -20.45 5.87
N ASP A 294 0.12 -19.15 5.81
CA ASP A 294 0.65 -18.36 6.93
C ASP A 294 -0.22 -17.12 7.16
N ASP A 295 0.33 -16.01 7.65
CA ASP A 295 -0.41 -14.78 7.91
C ASP A 295 -0.60 -13.87 6.67
N PHE A 296 -0.02 -14.22 5.53
CA PHE A 296 -0.05 -13.41 4.31
C PHE A 296 -0.32 -14.20 3.04
N MET A 297 0.14 -15.45 2.98
CA MET A 297 0.21 -16.28 1.78
C MET A 297 -0.59 -17.56 1.92
N ILE A 298 -1.12 -18.03 0.79
CA ILE A 298 -1.70 -19.36 0.62
C ILE A 298 -1.09 -20.04 -0.61
N ILE A 299 -0.83 -21.34 -0.52
CA ILE A 299 -0.42 -22.17 -1.66
C ILE A 299 -1.38 -23.33 -1.83
N LEU A 300 -1.88 -23.49 -3.05
CA LEU A 300 -2.69 -24.61 -3.49
C LEU A 300 -1.99 -25.36 -4.61
N VAL A 301 -2.13 -26.68 -4.63
CA VAL A 301 -1.64 -27.54 -5.72
C VAL A 301 -2.75 -28.49 -6.16
N LYS A 302 -2.62 -29.06 -7.35
CA LYS A 302 -3.48 -30.17 -7.78
C LYS A 302 -3.36 -31.37 -6.83
N ASN A 303 -4.45 -32.10 -6.67
CA ASN A 303 -4.54 -33.21 -5.71
C ASN A 303 -3.50 -34.31 -5.93
N ASP A 304 -3.16 -34.62 -7.18
CA ASP A 304 -2.15 -35.62 -7.52
C ASP A 304 -0.74 -35.19 -7.07
N ILE A 305 -0.44 -33.89 -7.09
CA ILE A 305 0.82 -33.31 -6.61
C ILE A 305 0.98 -33.54 -5.11
N VAL A 306 -0.10 -33.41 -4.32
CA VAL A 306 -0.05 -33.65 -2.87
C VAL A 306 0.52 -35.03 -2.57
N THR A 307 0.02 -36.06 -3.27
CA THR A 307 0.50 -37.44 -3.11
C THR A 307 1.90 -37.64 -3.68
N GLN A 308 2.18 -37.13 -4.88
CA GLN A 308 3.49 -37.28 -5.54
C GLN A 308 4.63 -36.65 -4.74
N LYS A 309 4.35 -35.55 -4.04
CA LYS A 309 5.32 -34.77 -3.26
C LYS A 309 5.22 -35.02 -1.74
N ASN A 310 4.34 -35.92 -1.31
CA ASN A 310 4.08 -36.21 0.11
C ASN A 310 3.81 -34.95 0.96
N LEU A 311 2.98 -34.05 0.42
CA LEU A 311 2.65 -32.78 1.08
C LEU A 311 1.51 -32.99 2.08
N VAL A 312 1.50 -32.19 3.15
CA VAL A 312 0.42 -32.19 4.13
C VAL A 312 -0.71 -31.30 3.63
N LYS A 313 -1.90 -31.89 3.44
CA LYS A 313 -3.11 -31.15 3.11
C LYS A 313 -3.62 -30.38 4.34
N ILE A 314 -3.94 -29.11 4.13
CA ILE A 314 -4.52 -28.23 5.15
C ILE A 314 -6.01 -28.05 4.85
N THR A 315 -6.84 -28.22 5.89
CA THR A 315 -8.30 -28.05 5.82
C THR A 315 -8.68 -26.81 6.64
N LEU A 316 -9.27 -25.81 5.98
CA LEU A 316 -9.56 -24.51 6.61
C LEU A 316 -10.58 -24.62 7.75
N GLU A 317 -11.54 -25.55 7.65
CA GLU A 317 -12.54 -25.83 8.68
C GLU A 317 -11.92 -26.27 10.02
N ASN A 318 -10.77 -26.93 9.96
CA ASN A 318 -10.06 -27.48 11.12
C ASN A 318 -8.87 -26.61 11.54
N LEU A 319 -8.68 -25.45 10.91
CA LEU A 319 -7.57 -24.56 11.21
C LEU A 319 -7.78 -23.95 12.59
N THR A 320 -6.80 -24.10 13.49
CA THR A 320 -6.87 -23.52 14.82
C THR A 320 -5.73 -22.54 15.07
N PRO A 321 -5.95 -21.48 15.89
CA PRO A 321 -4.91 -20.49 16.18
C PRO A 321 -3.66 -21.08 16.86
N GLU A 322 -3.80 -22.20 17.59
CA GLU A 322 -2.69 -22.88 18.30
C GLU A 322 -1.67 -23.50 17.35
N SER A 323 -2.07 -23.72 16.09
CA SER A 323 -1.16 -24.17 15.03
C SER A 323 -0.15 -23.09 14.63
N PHE A 324 -0.38 -21.84 15.06
CA PHE A 324 0.44 -20.68 14.72
C PHE A 324 1.03 -20.03 15.98
N ARG A 325 2.26 -19.53 15.85
CA ARG A 325 2.96 -18.80 16.91
C ARG A 325 3.39 -17.44 16.39
N PHE A 326 2.43 -16.53 16.28
CA PHE A 326 2.73 -15.14 15.94
C PHE A 326 2.99 -14.34 17.20
N SER A 327 3.95 -13.42 17.13
CA SER A 327 4.32 -12.53 18.23
C SER A 327 3.37 -11.33 18.40
N ASP A 328 2.47 -11.14 17.43
CA ASP A 328 1.58 -9.98 17.33
C ASP A 328 0.15 -10.44 17.06
N HIS A 329 -0.84 -9.61 17.35
CA HIS A 329 -2.26 -9.94 17.18
C HIS A 329 -2.72 -9.82 15.72
N VAL A 330 -2.09 -8.93 14.94
CA VAL A 330 -2.49 -8.62 13.55
C VAL A 330 -2.43 -9.83 12.60
N PRO A 331 -1.40 -10.71 12.62
CA PRO A 331 -1.41 -11.96 11.86
C PRO A 331 -2.66 -12.83 12.09
N TYR A 332 -3.13 -12.91 13.34
CA TYR A 332 -4.36 -13.65 13.65
C TYR A 332 -5.59 -12.94 13.07
N LEU A 333 -5.63 -11.61 13.04
CA LEU A 333 -6.70 -10.85 12.35
C LEU A 333 -6.72 -11.09 10.84
N LYS A 334 -5.55 -11.07 10.18
CA LYS A 334 -5.44 -11.33 8.73
C LYS A 334 -6.04 -12.69 8.37
N LEU A 335 -5.68 -13.73 9.13
CA LEU A 335 -6.26 -15.08 8.99
C LEU A 335 -7.77 -15.10 9.28
N SER A 336 -8.21 -14.43 10.34
CA SER A 336 -9.64 -14.33 10.67
C SER A 336 -10.45 -13.71 9.53
N ILE A 337 -9.99 -12.59 8.96
CA ILE A 337 -10.64 -11.90 7.83
C ILE A 337 -10.67 -12.81 6.60
N PHE A 338 -9.56 -13.46 6.27
CA PHE A 338 -9.48 -14.41 5.16
C PHE A 338 -10.49 -15.55 5.32
N LEU A 339 -10.51 -16.20 6.48
CA LEU A 339 -11.44 -17.29 6.80
C LEU A 339 -12.90 -16.83 6.74
N LEU A 340 -13.20 -15.64 7.26
CA LEU A 340 -14.54 -15.08 7.23
C LEU A 340 -15.00 -14.80 5.78
N ASN A 341 -14.13 -14.22 4.95
CA ASN A 341 -14.42 -13.88 3.56
C ASN A 341 -14.58 -15.14 2.67
N THR A 342 -13.93 -16.24 3.03
CA THR A 342 -14.03 -17.53 2.34
C THR A 342 -15.14 -18.43 2.90
N GLY A 343 -15.83 -18.01 3.97
CA GLY A 343 -17.02 -18.67 4.51
C GLY A 343 -16.79 -19.56 5.74
N TYR A 344 -15.57 -19.61 6.27
CA TYR A 344 -15.18 -20.43 7.42
C TYR A 344 -15.36 -19.66 8.74
N VAL A 345 -16.62 -19.45 9.14
CA VAL A 345 -16.98 -18.59 10.29
C VAL A 345 -16.42 -19.08 11.62
N LYS A 346 -16.50 -20.38 11.92
CA LYS A 346 -16.02 -20.95 13.20
C LYS A 346 -14.51 -20.73 13.43
N PRO A 347 -13.62 -21.12 12.49
CA PRO A 347 -12.20 -20.84 12.68
C PRO A 347 -11.94 -19.33 12.62
N ALA A 348 -12.64 -18.55 11.79
CA ALA A 348 -12.51 -17.08 11.80
C ALA A 348 -12.75 -16.47 13.19
N GLU A 349 -13.80 -16.91 13.88
CA GLU A 349 -14.10 -16.50 15.26
C GLU A 349 -12.98 -16.89 16.24
N ALA A 350 -12.43 -18.10 16.14
CA ALA A 350 -11.32 -18.55 16.97
C ALA A 350 -10.06 -17.69 16.78
N PHE A 351 -9.73 -17.35 15.54
CA PHE A 351 -8.60 -16.47 15.22
C PHE A 351 -8.83 -15.02 15.73
N ALA A 352 -10.05 -14.48 15.60
CA ALA A 352 -10.38 -13.17 16.15
C ALA A 352 -10.30 -13.14 17.68
N LYS A 353 -10.80 -14.19 18.35
CA LYS A 353 -10.65 -14.36 19.81
C LYS A 353 -9.18 -14.40 20.21
N LYS A 354 -8.36 -15.18 19.50
CA LYS A 354 -6.93 -15.26 19.79
C LYS A 354 -6.22 -13.92 19.64
N SER A 355 -6.59 -13.13 18.63
CA SER A 355 -6.11 -11.76 18.48
C SER A 355 -6.48 -10.89 19.69
N LEU A 356 -7.74 -10.95 20.16
CA LEU A 356 -8.19 -10.14 21.30
C LEU A 356 -7.63 -10.61 22.65
N GLU A 357 -7.19 -11.88 22.79
CA GLU A 357 -6.41 -12.32 23.94
C GLU A 357 -5.06 -11.59 24.03
N ILE A 358 -4.44 -11.30 22.88
CA ILE A 358 -3.15 -10.61 22.80
C ILE A 358 -3.35 -9.09 22.92
N PHE A 359 -4.34 -8.54 22.22
CA PHE A 359 -4.65 -7.11 22.24
C PHE A 359 -6.18 -6.88 22.30
N PRO A 360 -6.76 -6.76 23.52
CA PRO A 360 -8.20 -6.64 23.73
C PRO A 360 -8.85 -5.42 23.07
N ASP A 361 -8.07 -4.35 22.86
CA ASP A 361 -8.56 -3.10 22.30
C ASP A 361 -8.46 -3.04 20.76
N SER A 362 -8.12 -4.14 20.08
CA SER A 362 -8.05 -4.19 18.61
C SER A 362 -9.37 -3.73 17.96
N PRO A 363 -9.38 -2.63 17.19
CA PRO A 363 -10.60 -2.16 16.53
C PRO A 363 -11.18 -3.20 15.56
N ILE A 364 -10.33 -3.79 14.72
CA ILE A 364 -10.73 -4.78 13.71
C ILE A 364 -11.14 -6.09 14.38
N GLY A 365 -10.40 -6.56 15.38
CA GLY A 365 -10.74 -7.79 16.10
C GLY A 365 -12.12 -7.70 16.76
N ASN A 366 -12.41 -6.58 17.42
CA ASN A 366 -13.71 -6.31 18.00
C ASN A 366 -14.80 -6.17 16.91
N LEU A 367 -14.53 -5.49 15.80
CA LEU A 367 -15.49 -5.37 14.70
C LEU A 367 -15.85 -6.73 14.07
N ILE A 368 -14.86 -7.63 13.93
CA ILE A 368 -15.09 -8.99 13.43
C ILE A 368 -16.03 -9.76 14.35
N LEU A 369 -15.77 -9.79 15.66
CA LEU A 369 -16.64 -10.50 16.60
C LEU A 369 -18.03 -9.85 16.71
N ALA A 370 -18.13 -8.53 16.65
CA ALA A 370 -19.41 -7.83 16.58
C ALA A 370 -20.23 -8.29 15.36
N ASN A 371 -19.59 -8.41 14.19
CA ASN A 371 -20.24 -8.87 12.97
C ASN A 371 -20.65 -10.35 13.02
N ILE A 372 -19.81 -11.22 13.60
CA ILE A 372 -20.11 -12.66 13.74
C ILE A 372 -21.28 -12.86 14.72
N TYR A 373 -21.17 -12.30 15.92
CA TYR A 373 -22.18 -12.46 16.97
C TYR A 373 -23.49 -11.72 16.66
N GLY A 374 -23.43 -10.59 15.95
CA GLY A 374 -24.63 -9.87 15.52
C GLY A 374 -25.50 -10.65 14.53
N ARG A 375 -24.97 -11.71 13.91
CA ARG A 375 -25.71 -12.64 13.04
C ARG A 375 -26.21 -13.89 13.77
N SER A 376 -25.90 -14.02 15.06
CA SER A 376 -26.33 -15.16 15.87
C SER A 376 -27.80 -15.05 16.27
N THR A 377 -28.40 -16.20 16.59
CA THR A 377 -29.74 -16.29 17.19
C THR A 377 -29.70 -16.34 18.72
N ASP A 378 -28.51 -16.48 19.32
CA ASP A 378 -28.32 -16.49 20.77
C ASP A 378 -28.30 -15.06 21.32
N PHE A 379 -29.22 -14.77 22.25
CA PHE A 379 -29.34 -13.47 22.91
C PHE A 379 -28.04 -13.03 23.61
N LEU A 380 -27.31 -13.96 24.22
CA LEU A 380 -26.04 -13.63 24.90
C LEU A 380 -24.98 -13.16 23.89
N GLN A 381 -24.93 -13.79 22.72
CA GLN A 381 -24.02 -13.38 21.65
C GLN A 381 -24.43 -12.03 21.08
N ILE A 382 -25.72 -11.79 20.84
CA ILE A 382 -26.22 -10.49 20.37
C ILE A 382 -25.85 -9.37 21.36
N SER A 383 -25.98 -9.61 22.67
CA SER A 383 -25.56 -8.64 23.69
C SER A 383 -24.04 -8.40 23.65
N ALA A 384 -23.23 -9.46 23.54
CA ALA A 384 -21.77 -9.33 23.40
C ALA A 384 -21.37 -8.59 22.11
N ALA A 385 -22.14 -8.72 21.03
CA ALA A 385 -21.90 -8.02 19.77
C ALA A 385 -21.93 -6.49 19.95
N GLN A 386 -22.81 -5.98 20.80
CA GLN A 386 -22.89 -4.55 21.08
C GLN A 386 -21.65 -4.05 21.84
N ASP A 387 -21.17 -4.80 22.83
CA ASP A 387 -19.94 -4.45 23.57
C ASP A 387 -18.72 -4.41 22.65
N HIS A 388 -18.55 -5.45 21.83
CA HIS A 388 -17.51 -5.47 20.80
C HIS A 388 -17.66 -4.32 19.79
N TYR A 389 -18.87 -4.01 19.34
CA TYR A 389 -19.08 -2.89 18.44
C TYR A 389 -18.64 -1.56 19.08
N GLN A 390 -18.98 -1.31 20.35
CA GLN A 390 -18.54 -0.10 21.06
C GLN A 390 -17.01 -0.03 21.16
N LYS A 391 -16.35 -1.14 21.53
CA LYS A 391 -14.87 -1.22 21.57
C LYS A 391 -14.24 -0.94 20.20
N SER A 392 -14.87 -1.39 19.12
CA SER A 392 -14.38 -1.11 17.76
C SER A 392 -14.37 0.37 17.40
N GLN A 393 -15.26 1.18 18.00
CA GLN A 393 -15.36 2.62 17.76
C GLN A 393 -14.48 3.45 18.71
N GLY A 394 -14.06 2.90 19.85
CA GLY A 394 -13.37 3.61 20.93
C GLY A 394 -12.02 4.23 20.52
N ASN A 395 -11.39 3.72 19.46
CA ASN A 395 -10.03 4.12 19.06
C ASN A 395 -9.98 5.07 17.84
N VAL A 396 -11.13 5.60 17.39
CA VAL A 396 -11.21 6.50 16.21
C VAL A 396 -10.69 7.93 16.50
N TRP A 397 -10.12 8.18 17.68
CA TRP A 397 -9.68 9.50 18.11
C TRP A 397 -8.21 9.81 17.87
N TRP A 398 -7.58 9.27 16.81
CA TRP A 398 -6.30 9.80 16.29
C TRP A 398 -6.19 9.62 14.77
#